data_AF-A0A969GJY9-F1
#
_entry.id   AF-A0A969GJY9-F1
#
_cell.length_a   1.000
_cell.length_b   1.000
_cell.length_c   1.000
_cell.angle_alpha   90.00
_cell.angle_beta   90.00
_cell.angle_gamma   90.00
#
_symmetry.space_group_name_H-M   'P 1'
#
loop_
_entity.id
_entity.type
_entity.pdbx_description
1 polymer ?
#
loop_
_entity_poly.entity_id
_entity_poly.type
_entity_poly.pdbx_seq_one_letter_code
_entity_poly.pdbx_strand_id
1 'polypeptide(L)'
;MARRRHPPILTGASLFISATTIYSNSAAKDGAGLFSAGDAWVENSTVSENLAVDSGGGVEVEGGGTALVHTSVISNRIGAEADRVGIYKSGGSIILTGTLVANNRRGGDNKVRNCGGVDPAD
;
A
#
# COMPACT_ATOMS: atom_id res chain seq x y z
N MET A 1 -1.74 -24.59 -7.43
CA MET A 1 -1.34 -23.26 -7.95
C MET A 1 -0.43 -22.59 -6.93
N ALA A 2 0.84 -22.37 -7.25
CA ALA A 2 1.83 -21.86 -6.31
C ALA A 2 1.74 -20.33 -6.22
N ARG A 3 1.22 -19.79 -5.12
CA ARG A 3 1.27 -18.36 -4.83
C ARG A 3 2.64 -18.04 -4.21
N ARG A 4 3.51 -17.33 -4.93
CA ARG A 4 4.82 -16.91 -4.44
C ARG A 4 4.64 -15.72 -3.50
N ARG A 5 4.98 -15.90 -2.22
CA ARG A 5 5.10 -14.82 -1.24
C ARG A 5 6.37 -14.03 -1.55
N HIS A 6 6.27 -12.72 -1.74
CA HIS A 6 7.40 -11.84 -2.04
C HIS A 6 7.59 -10.87 -0.88
N PRO A 7 8.82 -10.70 -0.35
CA PRO A 7 9.10 -9.73 0.71
C PRO A 7 8.74 -8.29 0.29
N PRO A 8 8.60 -7.34 1.24
CA PRO A 8 8.33 -5.93 0.96
C PRO A 8 9.32 -5.37 -0.07
N ILE A 9 8.84 -4.60 -1.04
CA ILE A 9 9.67 -4.02 -2.10
C ILE A 9 10.01 -2.57 -1.74
N LEU A 10 11.31 -2.25 -1.68
CA LEU A 10 11.86 -0.93 -1.40
C LEU A 10 12.49 -0.35 -2.68
N THR A 11 12.15 0.90 -3.02
CA THR A 11 12.65 1.55 -4.25
C THR A 11 13.53 2.76 -3.92
N GLY A 12 14.77 2.75 -4.41
CA GLY A 12 15.68 3.91 -4.44
C GLY A 12 15.97 4.43 -5.86
N ALA A 13 15.37 3.78 -6.87
CA ALA A 13 15.38 4.11 -8.30
C ALA A 13 14.00 3.74 -8.89
N SER A 14 13.73 4.07 -10.16
CA SER A 14 12.43 3.79 -10.80
C SER A 14 12.10 2.28 -10.77
N LEU A 15 10.98 1.92 -10.14
CA LEU A 15 10.48 0.55 -10.08
C LEU A 15 9.26 0.37 -10.98
N PHE A 16 9.25 -0.71 -11.75
CA PHE A 16 8.09 -1.13 -12.52
C PHE A 16 7.59 -2.49 -12.05
N ILE A 17 6.33 -2.56 -11.63
CA ILE A 17 5.63 -3.78 -11.23
C ILE A 17 4.42 -3.95 -12.16
N SER A 18 4.29 -5.11 -12.78
CA SER A 18 3.15 -5.42 -13.65
C SER A 18 2.62 -6.83 -13.38
N ALA A 19 1.30 -7.01 -13.50
CA ALA A 19 0.61 -8.29 -13.44
C ALA A 19 0.98 -9.16 -12.21
N THR A 20 1.16 -8.52 -11.05
CA THR A 20 1.69 -9.17 -9.84
C THR A 20 0.72 -9.09 -8.67
N THR A 21 0.85 -10.03 -7.73
CA THR A 21 0.15 -9.99 -6.43
C THR A 21 1.17 -9.82 -5.30
N ILE A 22 1.08 -8.70 -4.58
CA ILE A 22 1.87 -8.38 -3.39
C ILE A 22 0.97 -8.59 -2.18
N TYR A 23 1.18 -9.65 -1.41
CA TYR A 23 0.22 -10.02 -0.38
C TYR A 23 0.81 -10.70 0.85
N SER A 24 0.09 -10.55 1.97
CA SER A 24 0.43 -11.13 3.27
C SER A 24 1.85 -10.78 3.75
N ASN A 25 2.35 -9.61 3.37
CA ASN A 25 3.59 -9.07 3.89
C ASN A 25 3.37 -8.32 5.19
N SER A 26 4.41 -8.25 6.00
CA SER A 26 4.40 -7.44 7.20
C SER A 26 5.65 -6.60 7.32
N ALA A 27 5.47 -5.34 7.70
CA ALA A 27 6.55 -4.41 7.98
C ALA A 27 6.39 -3.87 9.40
N ALA A 28 7.51 -3.73 10.11
CA ALA A 28 7.54 -3.21 11.48
C ALA A 28 7.31 -1.68 11.57
N LYS A 29 7.28 -0.99 10.42
CA LYS A 29 6.98 0.45 10.30
C LYS A 29 5.92 0.68 9.23
N ASP A 30 6.33 1.01 8.01
CA ASP A 30 5.45 1.54 6.96
C ASP A 30 5.44 0.65 5.70
N GLY A 31 4.41 0.80 4.86
CA GLY A 31 4.45 0.32 3.47
C GLY A 31 4.60 -1.19 3.31
N ALA A 32 3.83 -1.98 4.08
CA ALA A 32 4.03 -3.42 4.12
C ALA A 32 3.84 -4.13 2.78
N GLY A 33 3.03 -3.59 1.86
CA GLY A 33 2.98 -4.05 0.48
C GLY A 33 4.07 -3.39 -0.37
N LEU A 34 4.01 -2.07 -0.49
CA LEU A 34 4.96 -1.25 -1.23
C LEU A 34 5.38 -0.03 -0.41
N PHE A 35 6.67 0.21 -0.31
CA PHE A 35 7.23 1.45 0.22
C PHE A 35 8.02 2.14 -0.90
N SER A 36 7.56 3.31 -1.34
CA SER A 36 8.18 4.07 -2.42
C SER A 36 8.88 5.32 -1.90
N ALA A 37 10.21 5.31 -1.94
CA ALA A 37 11.04 6.51 -1.73
C ALA A 37 11.50 7.16 -3.04
N GLY A 38 11.40 6.44 -4.16
CA GLY A 38 11.62 6.94 -5.52
C GLY A 38 10.40 6.76 -6.42
N ASP A 39 10.58 6.84 -7.74
CA ASP A 39 9.48 6.62 -8.69
C ASP A 39 9.05 5.15 -8.71
N ALA A 40 7.74 4.92 -8.74
CA ALA A 40 7.17 3.59 -8.87
C ALA A 40 5.98 3.59 -9.81
N TRP A 41 5.91 2.58 -10.67
CA TRP A 41 4.77 2.32 -11.53
C TRP A 41 4.28 0.91 -11.28
N VAL A 42 3.04 0.80 -10.82
CA VAL A 42 2.38 -0.48 -10.53
C VAL A 42 1.16 -0.58 -11.41
N GLU A 43 1.11 -1.60 -12.25
CA GLU A 43 0.00 -1.81 -13.17
C GLU A 43 -0.59 -3.22 -13.09
N ASN A 44 -1.90 -3.31 -13.32
CA ASN A 44 -2.64 -4.58 -13.39
C ASN A 44 -2.35 -5.53 -12.22
N SER A 45 -2.13 -4.97 -11.03
CA SER A 45 -1.60 -5.70 -9.89
C SER A 45 -2.57 -5.69 -8.71
N THR A 46 -2.30 -6.51 -7.71
CA THR A 46 -3.07 -6.55 -6.45
C THR A 46 -2.13 -6.43 -5.27
N VAL A 47 -2.38 -5.45 -4.41
CA VAL A 47 -1.69 -5.25 -3.13
C VAL A 47 -2.70 -5.55 -2.02
N SER A 48 -2.56 -6.70 -1.36
CA SER A 48 -3.60 -7.16 -0.44
C SER A 48 -3.14 -7.86 0.82
N GLU A 49 -3.92 -7.72 1.89
CA GLU A 49 -3.67 -8.41 3.17
C GLU A 49 -2.29 -8.14 3.79
N ASN A 50 -1.65 -7.03 3.42
CA ASN A 50 -0.38 -6.61 4.00
C ASN A 50 -0.64 -5.91 5.34
N LEU A 51 0.33 -5.98 6.26
CA LEU A 51 0.25 -5.42 7.62
C LEU A 51 1.48 -4.55 7.93
N ALA A 52 1.29 -3.24 7.94
CA ALA A 52 2.26 -2.31 8.50
C ALA A 52 1.95 -2.06 9.98
N VAL A 53 2.91 -1.61 10.79
CA VAL A 53 2.63 -1.25 12.18
C VAL A 53 2.19 0.21 12.28
N ASP A 54 2.82 1.11 11.52
CA ASP A 54 2.64 2.57 11.63
C ASP A 54 1.79 3.18 10.52
N SER A 55 2.10 2.97 9.24
CA SER A 55 1.38 3.63 8.14
C SER A 55 1.33 2.81 6.86
N GLY A 56 0.42 3.17 5.95
CA GLY A 56 0.50 2.69 4.57
C GLY A 56 0.40 1.17 4.49
N GLY A 57 -0.59 0.59 5.19
CA GLY A 57 -0.72 -0.86 5.34
C GLY A 57 -0.61 -1.62 4.01
N GLY A 58 -1.08 -1.02 2.92
CA GLY A 58 -0.83 -1.47 1.55
C GLY A 58 0.36 -0.74 0.92
N VAL A 59 0.24 0.57 0.75
CA VAL A 59 1.23 1.40 0.04
C VAL A 59 1.61 2.63 0.87
N GLU A 60 2.91 2.89 0.96
CA GLU A 60 3.50 4.12 1.49
C GLU A 60 4.22 4.87 0.37
N VAL A 61 3.95 6.16 0.22
CA VAL A 61 4.65 7.06 -0.72
C VAL A 61 5.36 8.16 0.06
N GLU A 62 6.66 7.97 0.26
CA GLU A 62 7.55 8.93 0.94
C GLU A 62 8.15 9.93 -0.05
N GLY A 63 8.57 9.46 -1.24
CA GLY A 63 9.27 10.27 -2.23
C GLY A 63 8.97 9.86 -3.67
N GLY A 64 9.39 10.70 -4.63
CA GLY A 64 9.18 10.46 -6.06
C GLY A 64 7.71 10.49 -6.51
N GLY A 65 7.44 9.92 -7.69
CA GLY A 65 6.09 9.73 -8.24
C GLY A 65 5.68 8.26 -8.25
N THR A 66 4.59 7.94 -7.56
CA THR A 66 3.98 6.60 -7.58
C THR A 66 2.70 6.59 -8.41
N ALA A 67 2.64 5.78 -9.45
CA ALA A 67 1.44 5.56 -10.25
C ALA A 67 0.90 4.16 -10.02
N LEU A 68 -0.36 4.05 -9.59
CA LEU A 68 -1.11 2.79 -9.52
C LEU A 68 -2.18 2.79 -10.63
N VAL A 69 -2.00 1.93 -11.63
CA VAL A 69 -2.87 1.82 -12.79
C VAL A 69 -3.57 0.47 -12.80
N HIS A 70 -4.91 0.44 -12.87
CA HIS A 70 -5.71 -0.80 -12.84
C HIS A 70 -5.31 -1.76 -11.71
N THR A 71 -5.00 -1.20 -10.55
CA THR A 71 -4.47 -1.94 -9.40
C THR A 71 -5.53 -2.04 -8.30
N SER A 72 -5.50 -3.11 -7.50
CA SER A 72 -6.37 -3.27 -6.34
C SER A 72 -5.54 -3.20 -5.06
N VAL A 73 -5.75 -2.18 -4.23
CA VAL A 73 -5.15 -2.04 -2.89
C VAL A 73 -6.21 -2.36 -1.85
N ILE A 74 -6.27 -3.63 -1.43
CA ILE A 74 -7.42 -4.15 -0.67
C ILE A 74 -7.06 -4.95 0.58
N SER A 75 -7.90 -4.86 1.62
CA SER A 75 -7.76 -5.69 2.83
C SER A 75 -6.43 -5.53 3.57
N ASN A 76 -5.69 -4.44 3.31
CA ASN A 76 -4.44 -4.15 4.01
C ASN A 76 -4.73 -3.55 5.40
N ARG A 77 -3.79 -3.74 6.31
CA ARG A 77 -3.95 -3.40 7.72
C ARG A 77 -2.78 -2.58 8.25
N ILE A 78 -3.07 -1.78 9.26
CA ILE A 78 -2.05 -1.12 10.09
C ILE A 78 -2.18 -1.57 11.55
N GLY A 79 -1.26 -1.17 12.42
CA GLY A 79 -1.33 -1.42 13.87
C GLY A 79 -2.57 -0.82 14.52
N ALA A 80 -2.91 -1.29 15.72
CA ALA A 80 -4.11 -0.86 16.43
C ALA A 80 -4.04 0.57 16.98
N GLU A 81 -2.87 1.20 16.96
CA GLU A 81 -2.64 2.58 17.44
C GLU A 81 -2.37 3.58 16.31
N ALA A 82 -2.44 3.14 15.06
CA ALA A 82 -2.11 3.93 13.88
C ALA A 82 -3.37 4.33 13.09
N ASP A 83 -3.33 5.43 12.33
CA ASP A 83 -4.56 5.97 11.72
C ASP A 83 -4.53 6.05 10.17
N ARG A 84 -3.37 5.79 9.56
CA ARG A 84 -3.11 6.04 8.12
C ARG A 84 -3.18 4.74 7.30
N VAL A 85 -4.40 4.38 6.93
CA VAL A 85 -4.77 3.05 6.41
C VAL A 85 -4.71 2.95 4.89
N GLY A 86 -4.37 1.76 4.37
CA GLY A 86 -4.46 1.47 2.94
C GLY A 86 -3.33 2.08 2.14
N ILE A 87 -3.47 3.34 1.74
CA ILE A 87 -2.44 4.12 1.04
C ILE A 87 -2.15 5.38 1.85
N TYR A 88 -0.91 5.54 2.29
CA TYR A 88 -0.46 6.77 2.92
C TYR A 88 0.59 7.47 2.06
N LYS A 89 0.39 8.78 1.88
CA LYS A 89 1.28 9.66 1.13
C LYS A 89 1.90 10.65 2.11
N SER A 90 3.03 10.26 2.71
CA SER A 90 3.82 11.14 3.59
C SER A 90 4.58 12.23 2.82
N GLY A 91 4.91 11.98 1.55
CA GLY A 91 5.59 12.93 0.68
C GLY A 91 5.26 12.69 -0.78
N GLY A 92 6.22 12.86 -1.69
CA GLY A 92 6.11 12.54 -3.12
C GLY A 92 4.80 12.97 -3.83
N SER A 93 4.46 12.24 -4.89
CA SER A 93 3.17 12.34 -5.59
C SER A 93 2.58 10.94 -5.83
N ILE A 94 1.25 10.85 -5.83
CA ILE A 94 0.55 9.60 -6.15
C ILE A 94 -0.52 9.85 -7.21
N ILE A 95 -0.58 8.96 -8.20
CA ILE A 95 -1.60 8.95 -9.25
C ILE A 95 -2.32 7.61 -9.21
N LEU A 96 -3.65 7.63 -9.09
CA LEU A 96 -4.49 6.45 -9.11
C LEU A 96 -5.37 6.47 -10.37
N THR A 97 -5.16 5.53 -11.29
CA THR A 97 -5.94 5.41 -12.53
C THR A 97 -6.63 4.06 -12.57
N GLY A 98 -7.96 4.03 -12.52
CA GLY A 98 -8.72 2.77 -12.52
C GLY A 98 -8.36 1.85 -11.34
N THR A 99 -7.89 2.42 -10.23
CA THR A 99 -7.41 1.69 -9.06
C THR A 99 -8.51 1.59 -8.01
N LEU A 100 -8.70 0.39 -7.45
CA LEU A 100 -9.63 0.13 -6.37
C LEU A 100 -8.89 0.18 -5.03
N VAL A 101 -9.35 1.03 -4.11
CA VAL A 101 -8.85 1.08 -2.72
C VAL A 101 -10.00 0.77 -1.78
N ALA A 102 -10.00 -0.40 -1.16
CA ALA A 102 -11.15 -0.87 -0.40
C ALA A 102 -10.77 -1.81 0.75
N ASN A 103 -11.60 -1.86 1.80
CA ASN A 103 -11.43 -2.77 2.94
C ASN A 103 -10.08 -2.68 3.68
N ASN A 104 -9.32 -1.60 3.47
CA ASN A 104 -8.13 -1.32 4.28
C ASN A 104 -8.55 -0.76 5.64
N ARG A 105 -7.92 -1.22 6.73
CA ARG A 105 -8.40 -0.95 8.09
C ARG A 105 -7.31 -0.97 9.15
N ARG A 106 -7.55 -0.30 10.27
CA ARG A 106 -6.72 -0.39 11.48
C ARG A 106 -6.83 -1.76 12.13
N GLY A 107 -5.77 -2.18 12.83
CA GLY A 107 -5.80 -3.35 13.71
C GLY A 107 -6.83 -3.14 14.83
N GLY A 108 -7.60 -4.18 15.17
CA GLY A 108 -8.60 -4.09 16.25
C GLY A 108 -9.91 -3.39 15.87
N ASP A 109 -9.99 -2.72 14.72
CA ASP A 109 -11.24 -2.10 14.26
C ASP A 109 -12.18 -3.16 13.66
N ASN A 110 -13.28 -3.45 14.36
CA ASN A 110 -14.47 -4.15 13.84
C ASN A 110 -15.47 -3.16 13.20
N LYS A 111 -15.22 -1.86 13.33
CA LYS A 111 -16.01 -0.82 12.68
C LYS A 111 -15.38 -0.55 11.33
N VAL A 112 -16.14 -0.80 10.28
CA VAL A 112 -15.82 -0.38 8.90
C VAL A 112 -15.76 1.14 8.90
N ARG A 113 -14.61 1.72 9.26
CA ARG A 113 -14.32 3.12 8.98
C ARG A 113 -14.19 3.21 7.48
N ASN A 114 -15.16 3.93 6.91
CA ASN A 114 -15.47 4.02 5.52
C ASN A 114 -14.20 4.35 4.73
N CYS A 115 -13.77 3.40 3.89
CA CYS A 115 -12.69 3.54 2.90
C CYS A 115 -11.35 4.06 3.47
N GLY A 116 -10.48 3.16 3.94
CA GLY A 116 -9.05 3.45 4.14
C GLY A 116 -8.36 3.78 2.82
N GLY A 117 -8.67 4.98 2.31
CA GLY A 117 -8.40 5.50 0.99
C GLY A 117 -6.96 5.96 0.86
N VAL A 118 -6.77 7.19 0.39
CA VAL A 118 -5.46 7.84 0.32
C VAL A 118 -5.45 8.94 1.36
N ASP A 119 -4.64 8.77 2.41
CA ASP A 119 -4.42 9.82 3.40
C ASP A 119 -3.17 10.64 2.98
N PRO A 120 -3.28 11.96 2.77
CA PRO A 120 -2.11 12.83 2.64
C PRO A 120 -1.49 13.14 4.02
N ALA A 121 -0.21 13.50 4.06
CA ALA A 121 0.37 14.20 5.20
C ALA A 121 -0.22 15.62 5.30
N ASP A 122 -0.54 16.05 6.53
CA ASP A 122 -0.95 17.43 6.87
C ASP A 122 0.15 18.45 6.57
#